data_AF-A0A0X3NSU8-F1
#
_entry.id   AF-A0A0X3NSU8-F1
#
_cell.length_a   1.000
_cell.length_b   1.000
_cell.length_c   1.000
_cell.angle_alpha   90.00
_cell.angle_beta   90.00
_cell.angle_gamma   90.00
#
_symmetry.space_group_name_H-M   'P 1'
#
loop_
_entity.id
_entity.type
_entity.pdbx_description
1 polymer ?
#
loop_
_entity_poly.entity_id
_entity_poly.type
_entity_poly.pdbx_seq_one_letter_code
_entity_poly.pdbx_strand_id
1 'polypeptide(L)'
;MAHLGVSSTNNRLESSSSDKTHDRMLVLQSPRKQKVQNNFGSDTSRSPSVISPARTPNESTNYFSNTISPESLPMWTAEEYPDRHLWYDTNGSGESCFLSDAEFQRSSPRKKCATCKIVCHTSCIPKLSVRCRATFREAGSQNYRESAKIATSMKHHWIERHQKDLKCNACGKSTQNKFFFKDTAFLQCTWCKVSYHGKSECLTQVHYNGECSLGRHANLIIPPSWIVKIADPNSFRTSVRRSPSNPAFALSLRKPPMLMRTLACSSESLVKTSALSTSALSLPTTPVGARPGSAATRDFPFVIKPNPKCKSSLCPLVVFINPKAGGNQGGKLLRKFQWLLNPRQIFCLDENGPLLGLQLYGRIPNVRILVCGGDGTVGWILSAIDSLGLDPLPPVAVLPLGTGNDLARTLHWGPGYTDESLAKILSSVEGGRIVLLDRWNLISKPLPYDKVELDEESEYFNAPNAVDKLPLSVINNYFSLGADAATALEFHESREANPDRFNSRLKNKMFYAGVGGIDLIRRSWKDLSDYVTLVCDDVDQSAKLKELRPHVILFLNIPRWTVSPVAFVPRKSKYIYVIRPSSFRNHGELMAHLQL
;
A
#
# COMPACT_ATOMS: atom_id res chain seq x y z
N MET A 1 -16.55 27.63 0.82
CA MET A 1 -16.19 27.66 -0.61
C MET A 1 -14.69 27.94 -0.75
N ALA A 2 -13.98 27.40 -1.75
CA ALA A 2 -12.51 27.27 -1.76
C ALA A 2 -11.84 27.61 -3.10
N HIS A 3 -10.68 28.27 -3.05
CA HIS A 3 -9.74 28.45 -4.16
C HIS A 3 -8.88 27.21 -4.35
N LEU A 4 -8.82 26.66 -5.56
CA LEU A 4 -7.98 25.52 -5.90
C LEU A 4 -6.94 25.88 -6.95
N GLY A 5 -5.66 25.79 -6.59
CA GLY A 5 -4.53 25.88 -7.51
C GLY A 5 -3.99 24.49 -7.85
N VAL A 6 -3.82 24.17 -9.13
CA VAL A 6 -3.27 22.88 -9.57
C VAL A 6 -2.03 23.04 -10.46
N SER A 7 -0.96 22.28 -10.18
CA SER A 7 0.31 22.29 -10.92
C SER A 7 0.85 20.87 -11.16
N SER A 8 1.46 20.63 -12.32
CA SER A 8 2.07 19.34 -12.73
C SER A 8 3.35 19.56 -13.53
N THR A 9 4.35 18.68 -13.46
CA THR A 9 5.55 18.71 -14.34
C THR A 9 5.62 17.41 -15.17
N ASN A 10 5.77 17.41 -16.51
CA ASN A 10 5.99 16.15 -17.24
C ASN A 10 6.83 16.18 -18.53
N ASN A 11 7.44 15.02 -18.84
CA ASN A 11 7.87 14.56 -20.16
C ASN A 11 7.12 13.25 -20.56
N ARG A 12 6.28 13.38 -21.60
CA ARG A 12 5.75 12.39 -22.57
C ARG A 12 5.50 10.92 -22.14
N LEU A 13 4.22 10.57 -22.03
CA LEU A 13 3.69 9.27 -22.48
C LEU A 13 3.25 9.41 -23.95
N GLU A 14 4.17 9.23 -24.90
CA GLU A 14 3.80 9.16 -26.32
C GLU A 14 3.01 7.90 -26.64
N SER A 15 1.87 8.09 -27.27
CA SER A 15 1.18 7.07 -28.04
C SER A 15 1.92 6.87 -29.37
N SER A 16 2.94 6.02 -29.41
CA SER A 16 3.39 5.43 -30.67
C SER A 16 2.50 4.24 -30.99
N SER A 17 1.77 4.34 -32.10
CA SER A 17 1.01 3.26 -32.72
C SER A 17 1.92 2.06 -33.02
N SER A 18 1.40 0.86 -32.75
CA SER A 18 1.89 -0.49 -33.12
C SER A 18 2.54 -1.37 -32.04
N ASP A 19 2.38 -1.10 -30.75
CA ASP A 19 2.95 -1.99 -29.71
C ASP A 19 1.89 -2.73 -28.88
N LYS A 20 1.97 -4.06 -28.89
CA LYS A 20 1.05 -4.97 -28.22
C LYS A 20 1.15 -4.83 -26.68
N THR A 21 0.02 -4.65 -26.02
CA THR A 21 -0.37 -5.21 -24.70
C THR A 21 0.74 -5.53 -23.66
N HIS A 22 1.41 -4.53 -23.07
CA HIS A 22 2.32 -4.75 -21.93
C HIS A 22 1.88 -3.98 -20.68
N ASP A 23 1.94 -4.64 -19.51
CA ASP A 23 1.63 -4.07 -18.19
C ASP A 23 2.67 -3.00 -17.79
N ARG A 24 2.19 -1.87 -17.24
CA ARG A 24 3.01 -0.67 -16.97
C ARG A 24 3.10 -0.35 -15.48
N MET A 25 4.31 -0.22 -14.95
CA MET A 25 4.59 0.14 -13.56
C MET A 25 4.87 1.63 -13.40
N LEU A 26 4.31 2.23 -12.35
CA LEU A 26 4.44 3.65 -12.05
C LEU A 26 5.78 3.97 -11.41
N VAL A 27 6.51 4.95 -11.92
CA VAL A 27 7.55 5.65 -11.14
C VAL A 27 7.16 7.10 -11.00
N LEU A 28 7.35 7.63 -9.80
CA LEU A 28 7.10 9.02 -9.49
C LEU A 28 8.10 9.90 -10.25
N GLN A 29 7.64 11.05 -10.76
CA GLN A 29 8.54 12.06 -11.27
C GLN A 29 9.09 12.88 -10.09
N SER A 30 10.41 13.02 -9.99
CA SER A 30 11.02 13.89 -8.98
C SER A 30 10.63 15.35 -9.25
N PRO A 31 10.21 16.14 -8.23
CA PRO A 31 9.90 17.54 -8.42
C PRO A 31 11.15 18.31 -8.88
N ARG A 32 11.05 19.04 -10.00
CA ARG A 32 12.06 20.04 -10.36
C ARG A 32 11.99 21.16 -9.32
N LYS A 33 13.14 21.57 -8.76
CA LYS A 33 13.24 22.69 -7.82
C LYS A 33 12.77 23.99 -8.51
N GLN A 34 11.50 24.36 -8.36
CA GLN A 34 11.03 25.68 -8.76
C GLN A 34 11.26 26.68 -7.63
N LYS A 35 11.98 27.76 -7.95
CA LYS A 35 12.23 28.92 -7.11
C LYS A 35 10.99 29.82 -7.21
N VAL A 36 9.98 29.60 -6.37
CA VAL A 36 8.85 30.53 -6.26
C VAL A 36 9.21 31.59 -5.23
N GLN A 37 9.25 32.86 -5.65
CA GLN A 37 9.39 34.02 -4.78
C GLN A 37 8.12 34.19 -3.95
N ASN A 38 8.21 33.94 -2.64
CA ASN A 38 7.11 34.21 -1.70
C ASN A 38 7.38 35.53 -0.96
N ASN A 39 6.48 36.49 -1.12
CA ASN A 39 6.35 37.66 -0.26
C ASN A 39 5.36 37.35 0.89
N PHE A 40 5.89 37.45 2.12
CA PHE A 40 5.29 37.75 3.43
C PHE A 40 4.09 36.99 4.02
N GLY A 41 4.17 36.83 5.36
CA GLY A 41 3.05 36.61 6.29
C GLY A 41 3.21 35.36 7.17
N SER A 42 3.90 35.48 8.31
CA SER A 42 4.06 34.40 9.29
C SER A 42 2.97 34.46 10.35
N ASP A 43 2.15 33.42 10.46
CA ASP A 43 1.34 33.16 11.66
C ASP A 43 1.54 31.73 12.14
N THR A 44 1.81 31.63 13.44
CA THR A 44 2.06 30.41 14.20
C THR A 44 0.77 29.87 14.79
N SER A 45 0.43 28.59 14.58
CA SER A 45 0.02 27.66 15.65
C SER A 45 -0.54 26.31 15.17
N ARG A 46 -0.25 25.29 16.00
CA ARG A 46 -0.92 24.00 16.26
C ARG A 46 -0.97 22.89 15.20
N SER A 47 -0.38 21.77 15.59
CA SER A 47 -0.36 20.45 14.95
C SER A 47 -1.78 19.85 14.83
N PRO A 48 -2.15 19.23 13.70
CA PRO A 48 -3.44 18.54 13.57
C PRO A 48 -3.40 17.16 14.23
N SER A 49 -4.43 16.88 15.02
CA SER A 49 -4.75 15.58 15.59
C SER A 49 -5.12 14.55 14.51
N VAL A 50 -4.46 13.40 14.56
CA VAL A 50 -4.81 12.21 13.77
C VAL A 50 -6.07 11.62 14.38
N ILE A 51 -7.20 11.70 13.65
CA ILE A 51 -8.44 11.05 14.07
C ILE A 51 -8.31 9.55 13.81
N SER A 52 -8.03 8.81 14.88
CA SER A 52 -8.23 7.36 14.95
C SER A 52 -9.71 7.10 15.29
N PRO A 53 -10.42 6.17 14.63
CA PRO A 53 -11.77 5.84 15.03
C PRO A 53 -11.77 5.08 16.35
N ALA A 54 -12.42 5.66 17.37
CA ALA A 54 -12.65 5.02 18.66
C ALA A 54 -13.61 3.82 18.50
N ARG A 55 -13.25 2.68 19.09
CA ARG A 55 -14.10 1.48 19.20
C ARG A 55 -14.57 1.36 20.65
N THR A 56 -15.86 1.27 20.88
CA THR A 56 -16.43 0.70 22.11
C THR A 56 -16.77 -0.77 21.87
N PRO A 57 -16.53 -1.68 22.85
CA PRO A 57 -16.87 -3.09 22.71
C PRO A 57 -18.29 -3.33 23.21
N ASN A 58 -19.15 -3.89 22.37
CA ASN A 58 -20.33 -4.62 22.83
C ASN A 58 -20.27 -6.04 22.29
N GLU A 59 -20.45 -6.99 23.21
CA GLU A 59 -20.28 -8.43 23.02
C GLU A 59 -21.49 -9.11 22.36
N SER A 60 -21.17 -10.28 21.80
CA SER A 60 -22.04 -11.43 21.54
C SER A 60 -22.96 -11.40 20.30
N THR A 61 -22.40 -11.83 19.17
CA THR A 61 -23.03 -12.74 18.19
C THR A 61 -21.95 -13.34 17.30
N ASN A 62 -21.93 -14.67 17.16
CA ASN A 62 -20.92 -15.46 16.43
C ASN A 62 -20.98 -15.24 14.90
N TYR A 63 -20.47 -14.10 14.44
CA TYR A 63 -20.09 -13.88 13.05
C TYR A 63 -18.56 -13.81 12.98
N PHE A 64 -17.96 -14.73 12.22
CA PHE A 64 -16.52 -14.82 11.98
C PHE A 64 -15.91 -13.42 11.79
N SER A 65 -15.01 -13.02 12.69
CA SER A 65 -14.34 -11.75 12.58
C SER A 65 -13.47 -11.76 11.31
N ASN A 66 -13.92 -11.03 10.29
CA ASN A 66 -13.21 -10.81 9.01
C ASN A 66 -11.90 -10.00 9.18
N THR A 67 -11.46 -9.78 10.42
CA THR A 67 -10.16 -9.22 10.78
C THR A 67 -9.07 -10.27 10.62
N ILE A 68 -7.98 -9.89 9.96
CA ILE A 68 -6.78 -10.72 9.90
C ILE A 68 -6.28 -10.92 11.32
N SER A 69 -6.14 -12.18 11.74
CA SER A 69 -5.56 -12.51 13.04
C SER A 69 -4.07 -12.13 13.05
N PRO A 70 -3.57 -11.45 14.11
CA PRO A 70 -2.15 -11.15 14.26
C PRO A 70 -1.24 -12.38 14.17
N GLU A 71 -1.72 -13.56 14.58
CA GLU A 71 -0.99 -14.83 14.47
C GLU A 71 -0.65 -15.22 13.02
N SER A 72 -1.43 -14.71 12.06
CA SER A 72 -1.27 -14.98 10.63
C SER A 72 -0.29 -14.03 9.95
N LEU A 73 0.26 -13.05 10.67
CA LEU A 73 1.20 -12.06 10.17
C LEU A 73 2.57 -12.18 10.88
N PRO A 74 3.68 -11.86 10.18
CA PRO A 74 4.99 -11.83 10.80
C PRO A 74 5.10 -10.66 11.78
N MET A 75 5.61 -10.92 12.98
CA MET A 75 5.87 -9.86 13.95
C MET A 75 7.28 -9.29 13.74
N TRP A 76 7.44 -8.00 13.99
CA TRP A 76 8.71 -7.28 13.88
C TRP A 76 9.28 -6.94 15.26
N THR A 77 9.27 -7.90 16.18
CA THR A 77 9.73 -7.75 17.57
C THR A 77 10.98 -8.58 17.86
N ALA A 78 11.63 -8.34 19.01
CA ALA A 78 12.89 -9.00 19.37
C ALA A 78 12.71 -10.49 19.71
N GLU A 79 11.53 -10.84 20.23
CA GLU A 79 11.12 -12.19 20.70
C GLU A 79 10.76 -13.13 19.54
N GLU A 80 10.61 -12.60 18.34
CA GLU A 80 10.23 -13.38 17.16
C GLU A 80 11.36 -14.37 16.77
N TYR A 81 10.98 -15.58 16.36
CA TYR A 81 11.89 -16.63 15.89
C TYR A 81 11.69 -16.93 14.39
N PRO A 82 12.75 -17.36 13.66
CA PRO A 82 12.75 -17.36 12.20
C PRO A 82 11.75 -18.32 11.56
N ASP A 83 11.50 -19.45 12.19
CA ASP A 83 10.77 -20.62 11.73
C ASP A 83 9.35 -20.74 12.34
N ARG A 84 8.79 -19.61 12.81
CA ARG A 84 7.40 -19.52 13.31
C ARG A 84 6.38 -19.81 12.23
N HIS A 85 5.34 -20.58 12.58
CA HIS A 85 4.17 -20.78 11.73
C HIS A 85 3.23 -19.57 11.82
N LEU A 86 2.69 -19.15 10.68
CA LEU A 86 1.72 -18.06 10.57
C LEU A 86 0.31 -18.63 10.45
N TRP A 87 -0.38 -18.81 11.57
CA TRP A 87 -1.63 -19.54 11.65
C TRP A 87 -2.86 -18.68 11.34
N TYR A 88 -3.82 -19.24 10.63
CA TYR A 88 -5.15 -18.67 10.45
C TYR A 88 -6.22 -19.76 10.52
N ASP A 89 -7.43 -19.40 10.94
CA ASP A 89 -8.53 -20.34 11.06
C ASP A 89 -9.02 -20.83 9.69
N THR A 90 -9.27 -22.14 9.59
CA THR A 90 -9.78 -22.78 8.37
C THR A 90 -10.93 -23.73 8.71
N ASN A 91 -12.02 -23.60 7.97
CA ASN A 91 -13.19 -24.49 8.09
C ASN A 91 -13.21 -25.57 7.01
N GLY A 92 -12.09 -25.74 6.28
CA GLY A 92 -12.04 -26.55 5.06
C GLY A 92 -12.51 -28.00 5.27
N SER A 93 -13.67 -28.33 4.70
CA SER A 93 -14.06 -29.72 4.48
C SER A 93 -13.05 -30.35 3.52
N GLY A 94 -12.42 -31.45 3.95
CA GLY A 94 -11.44 -32.18 3.15
C GLY A 94 -9.96 -31.95 3.46
N GLU A 95 -9.60 -31.02 4.35
CA GLU A 95 -8.20 -30.89 4.81
C GLU A 95 -8.00 -31.59 6.16
N SER A 96 -7.19 -32.65 6.18
CA SER A 96 -6.85 -33.42 7.39
C SER A 96 -5.78 -32.74 8.24
N CYS A 97 -5.82 -33.01 9.54
CA CYS A 97 -4.75 -32.63 10.46
C CYS A 97 -3.46 -33.36 10.08
N PHE A 98 -2.33 -32.64 10.09
CA PHE A 98 -1.01 -33.16 9.73
C PHE A 98 -0.51 -34.29 10.62
N LEU A 99 -0.97 -34.38 11.87
CA LEU A 99 -0.51 -35.40 12.82
C LEU A 99 -1.22 -36.77 12.68
N SER A 100 -2.18 -36.91 11.76
CA SER A 100 -2.91 -38.15 11.38
C SER A 100 -3.57 -39.02 12.47
N ASP A 101 -3.26 -38.87 13.76
CA ASP A 101 -3.58 -39.82 14.84
C ASP A 101 -4.47 -39.25 15.96
N ALA A 102 -5.53 -38.52 15.61
CA ALA A 102 -6.53 -38.13 16.60
C ALA A 102 -7.94 -38.45 16.11
N GLU A 103 -8.31 -39.74 16.16
CA GLU A 103 -9.69 -40.21 15.93
C GLU A 103 -10.71 -39.43 16.76
N PHE A 104 -10.29 -38.90 17.92
CA PHE A 104 -11.11 -38.15 18.88
C PHE A 104 -11.33 -36.66 18.58
N GLN A 105 -10.79 -36.08 17.49
CA GLN A 105 -10.84 -34.62 17.28
C GLN A 105 -11.37 -34.18 15.91
N ARG A 106 -12.16 -35.01 15.22
CA ARG A 106 -12.70 -34.70 13.87
C ARG A 106 -13.49 -33.37 13.81
N SER A 107 -14.09 -32.92 14.90
CA SER A 107 -14.87 -31.67 15.02
C SER A 107 -14.09 -30.48 15.62
N SER A 108 -12.84 -30.65 16.04
CA SER A 108 -12.07 -29.56 16.65
C SER A 108 -11.72 -28.47 15.64
N PRO A 109 -11.74 -27.18 16.02
CA PRO A 109 -11.30 -26.08 15.15
C PRO A 109 -9.91 -26.33 14.57
N ARG A 110 -9.75 -26.03 13.28
CA ARG A 110 -8.49 -26.22 12.55
C ARG A 110 -7.86 -24.88 12.21
N LYS A 111 -6.54 -24.83 12.30
CA LYS A 111 -5.72 -23.74 11.79
C LYS A 111 -4.85 -24.22 10.65
N LYS A 112 -4.55 -23.32 9.73
CA LYS A 112 -3.68 -23.54 8.59
C LYS A 112 -2.56 -22.52 8.58
N CYS A 113 -1.33 -22.98 8.33
CA CYS A 113 -0.20 -22.09 8.23
C CYS A 113 -0.18 -21.43 6.84
N ALA A 114 -0.14 -20.10 6.76
CA ALA A 114 -0.08 -19.35 5.51
C ALA A 114 1.17 -19.67 4.68
N THR A 115 2.26 -20.02 5.36
CA THR A 115 3.60 -20.16 4.79
C THR A 115 3.95 -21.58 4.35
N CYS A 116 3.63 -22.60 5.14
CA CYS A 116 3.93 -24.00 4.81
C CYS A 116 2.69 -24.82 4.45
N LYS A 117 1.47 -24.26 4.59
CA LYS A 117 0.19 -24.93 4.33
C LYS A 117 -0.06 -26.22 5.14
N ILE A 118 0.68 -26.43 6.23
CA ILE A 118 0.31 -27.43 7.25
C ILE A 118 -1.06 -27.04 7.82
N VAL A 119 -1.92 -28.03 8.00
CA VAL A 119 -3.23 -27.91 8.67
C VAL A 119 -3.16 -28.71 9.95
N CYS A 120 -3.59 -28.12 11.06
CA CYS A 120 -3.52 -28.74 12.37
C CYS A 120 -4.77 -28.37 13.18
N HIS A 121 -5.30 -29.27 14.01
CA HIS A 121 -6.27 -28.86 15.03
C HIS A 121 -5.59 -27.87 15.98
N THR A 122 -6.33 -26.90 16.52
CA THR A 122 -5.77 -25.92 17.46
C THR A 122 -5.11 -26.61 18.68
N SER A 123 -5.70 -27.69 19.17
CA SER A 123 -5.19 -28.57 20.24
C SER A 123 -3.92 -29.35 19.87
N CYS A 124 -3.66 -29.56 18.58
CA CYS A 124 -2.54 -30.33 18.08
C CYS A 124 -1.31 -29.45 17.79
N ILE A 125 -1.45 -28.12 17.70
CA ILE A 125 -0.34 -27.19 17.41
C ILE A 125 0.82 -27.34 18.41
N PRO A 126 0.61 -27.43 19.74
CA PRO A 126 1.71 -27.60 20.69
C PRO A 126 2.47 -28.92 20.53
N LYS A 127 1.87 -29.92 19.89
CA LYS A 127 2.48 -31.24 19.63
C LYS A 127 3.23 -31.29 18.29
N LEU A 128 3.14 -30.24 17.48
CA LEU A 128 3.76 -30.20 16.16
C LEU A 128 5.28 -30.02 16.27
N SER A 129 6.04 -31.07 15.98
CA SER A 129 7.51 -31.04 15.98
C SER A 129 8.10 -30.33 14.76
N VAL A 130 7.35 -30.27 13.66
CA VAL A 130 7.80 -29.66 12.40
C VAL A 130 7.72 -28.14 12.49
N ARG A 131 8.87 -27.48 12.34
CA ARG A 131 8.96 -26.01 12.29
C ARG A 131 8.63 -25.48 10.89
N CYS A 132 8.36 -24.18 10.77
CA CYS A 132 8.10 -23.56 9.47
C CYS A 132 9.41 -23.20 8.75
N ARG A 133 9.30 -22.73 7.51
CA ARG A 133 10.47 -22.19 6.79
C ARG A 133 10.95 -20.91 7.46
N ALA A 134 12.25 -20.77 7.64
CA ALA A 134 12.87 -19.56 8.16
C ALA A 134 12.51 -18.34 7.28
N THR A 135 12.11 -17.22 7.87
CA THR A 135 11.76 -15.98 7.16
C THR A 135 12.81 -14.87 7.28
N PHE A 136 13.72 -15.02 8.23
CA PHE A 136 14.88 -14.15 8.48
C PHE A 136 16.02 -14.98 9.06
N ARG A 137 17.18 -14.35 9.27
CA ARG A 137 18.29 -14.92 10.05
C ARG A 137 18.62 -14.06 11.26
N GLU A 138 19.15 -14.68 12.29
CA GLU A 138 19.69 -13.97 13.44
C GLU A 138 21.13 -13.49 13.15
N ALA A 139 21.50 -12.36 13.73
CA ALA A 139 22.87 -11.87 13.70
C ALA A 139 23.76 -12.80 14.55
N GLY A 140 24.38 -13.79 13.93
CA GLY A 140 25.37 -14.63 14.58
C GLY A 140 26.60 -13.81 15.02
N SER A 141 27.25 -14.23 16.10
CA SER A 141 28.59 -13.76 16.53
C SER A 141 29.72 -14.24 15.59
N GLN A 142 29.39 -14.99 14.54
CA GLN A 142 30.36 -15.65 13.66
C GLN A 142 30.97 -14.73 12.61
N ASN A 143 32.24 -15.05 12.29
CA ASN A 143 33.10 -14.37 11.34
C ASN A 143 32.37 -13.99 10.04
N TYR A 144 32.60 -12.76 9.59
CA TYR A 144 32.02 -12.16 8.37
C TYR A 144 32.03 -13.08 7.14
N ARG A 145 33.07 -13.93 7.00
CA ARG A 145 33.21 -14.91 5.91
C ARG A 145 32.19 -16.06 5.96
N GLU A 146 31.87 -16.59 7.13
CA GLU A 146 30.83 -17.63 7.30
C GLU A 146 29.43 -17.03 7.12
N SER A 147 29.21 -15.83 7.67
CA SER A 147 27.98 -15.05 7.47
C SER A 147 27.71 -14.76 5.98
N ALA A 148 28.74 -14.64 5.14
CA ALA A 148 28.62 -14.46 3.70
C ALA A 148 28.27 -15.77 2.95
N LYS A 149 28.82 -16.92 3.39
CA LYS A 149 28.45 -18.25 2.86
C LYS A 149 27.02 -18.65 3.24
N ILE A 150 26.62 -18.43 4.50
CA ILE A 150 25.24 -18.59 4.98
C ILE A 150 24.29 -17.62 4.25
N ALA A 151 24.79 -16.44 3.85
CA ALA A 151 23.97 -15.49 3.09
C ALA A 151 23.69 -15.91 1.64
N THR A 152 24.48 -16.84 1.09
CA THR A 152 24.40 -17.25 -0.32
C THR A 152 23.73 -18.61 -0.52
N SER A 153 23.85 -19.55 0.43
CA SER A 153 23.26 -20.88 0.31
C SER A 153 21.85 -20.93 0.91
N MET A 154 20.83 -21.04 0.07
CA MET A 154 19.44 -21.27 0.51
C MET A 154 19.19 -22.77 0.62
N LYS A 155 18.72 -23.26 1.77
CA LYS A 155 18.33 -24.66 1.93
C LYS A 155 16.87 -24.90 1.58
N HIS A 156 16.55 -26.10 1.10
CA HIS A 156 15.16 -26.52 0.94
C HIS A 156 14.47 -26.65 2.30
N HIS A 157 13.20 -26.24 2.37
CA HIS A 157 12.31 -26.57 3.48
C HIS A 157 11.24 -27.54 2.96
N TRP A 158 11.38 -28.81 3.34
CA TRP A 158 10.60 -29.92 2.84
C TRP A 158 9.41 -30.21 3.74
N ILE A 159 8.22 -30.31 3.15
CA ILE A 159 6.99 -30.71 3.84
C ILE A 159 6.35 -31.88 3.12
N GLU A 160 5.96 -32.90 3.88
CA GLU A 160 5.22 -34.05 3.38
C GLU A 160 3.77 -33.66 3.03
N ARG A 161 3.28 -34.14 1.89
CA ARG A 161 1.95 -33.85 1.36
C ARG A 161 1.35 -35.09 0.71
N HIS A 162 0.08 -35.32 0.95
CA HIS A 162 -0.70 -36.40 0.32
C HIS A 162 -1.64 -35.87 -0.78
N GLN A 163 -1.33 -34.72 -1.37
CA GLN A 163 -2.17 -34.11 -2.42
C GLN A 163 -2.03 -34.87 -3.74
N LYS A 164 -3.17 -35.12 -4.39
CA LYS A 164 -3.25 -35.89 -5.65
C LYS A 164 -2.78 -35.11 -6.89
N ASP A 165 -2.72 -33.78 -6.80
CA ASP A 165 -2.41 -32.90 -7.94
C ASP A 165 -0.91 -32.57 -8.08
N LEU A 166 -0.05 -33.15 -7.23
CA LEU A 166 1.39 -32.91 -7.29
C LEU A 166 2.05 -33.79 -8.36
N LYS A 167 3.02 -33.19 -9.07
CA LYS A 167 3.82 -33.86 -10.09
C LYS A 167 5.26 -34.00 -9.60
N CYS A 168 5.83 -35.20 -9.69
CA CYS A 168 7.21 -35.43 -9.30
C CYS A 168 8.17 -34.78 -10.30
N ASN A 169 9.14 -34.00 -9.82
CA ASN A 169 10.13 -33.32 -10.67
C ASN A 169 11.16 -34.29 -11.28
N ALA A 170 11.40 -35.45 -10.65
CA ALA A 170 12.32 -36.46 -11.17
C ALA A 170 11.70 -37.32 -12.28
N CYS A 171 10.53 -37.92 -12.04
CA CYS A 171 9.93 -38.89 -12.96
C CYS A 171 8.74 -38.34 -13.77
N GLY A 172 8.28 -37.12 -13.48
CA GLY A 172 7.15 -36.49 -14.16
C GLY A 172 5.78 -37.10 -13.86
N LYS A 173 5.69 -38.12 -13.00
CA LYS A 173 4.43 -38.80 -12.67
C LYS A 173 3.77 -38.16 -11.44
N SER A 174 2.44 -38.08 -11.44
CA SER A 174 1.63 -37.88 -10.24
C SER A 174 1.37 -39.22 -9.53
N THR A 175 0.74 -39.21 -8.36
CA THR A 175 0.31 -40.44 -7.68
C THR A 175 -0.63 -41.21 -8.60
N GLN A 176 -0.27 -42.43 -9.00
CA GLN A 176 -1.11 -43.26 -9.86
C GLN A 176 -2.32 -43.78 -9.06
N ASN A 177 -3.53 -43.42 -9.49
CA ASN A 177 -4.76 -44.12 -9.13
C ASN A 177 -4.79 -45.44 -9.92
N LYS A 178 -4.13 -46.48 -9.40
CA LYS A 178 -4.44 -47.87 -9.79
C LYS A 178 -4.86 -48.61 -8.54
N PHE A 179 -5.92 -49.37 -8.67
CA PHE A 179 -6.81 -49.97 -7.66
C PHE A 179 -6.18 -50.80 -6.53
N PHE A 180 -4.86 -50.80 -6.31
CA PHE A 180 -4.20 -51.55 -5.26
C PHE A 180 -2.99 -50.77 -4.68
N PHE A 181 -3.18 -50.26 -3.47
CA PHE A 181 -2.21 -49.88 -2.43
C PHE A 181 -0.87 -49.21 -2.81
N LYS A 182 -0.78 -47.88 -2.58
CA LYS A 182 0.10 -47.20 -1.60
C LYS A 182 0.02 -45.68 -1.80
N ASP A 183 -0.54 -44.97 -0.81
CA ASP A 183 -0.49 -43.50 -0.70
C ASP A 183 0.98 -43.05 -0.65
N THR A 184 1.57 -42.79 -1.82
CA THR A 184 2.94 -42.30 -1.87
C THR A 184 2.92 -40.82 -1.54
N ALA A 185 3.41 -40.48 -0.36
CA ALA A 185 3.53 -39.10 0.05
C ALA A 185 4.54 -38.35 -0.83
N PHE A 186 4.21 -37.10 -1.15
CA PHE A 186 5.11 -36.18 -1.81
C PHE A 186 5.87 -35.36 -0.78
N LEU A 187 7.16 -35.20 -1.02
CA LEU A 187 7.95 -34.19 -0.32
C LEU A 187 8.02 -32.95 -1.21
N GLN A 188 7.42 -31.84 -0.77
CA GLN A 188 7.40 -30.58 -1.51
C GLN A 188 8.19 -29.49 -0.78
N CYS A 189 9.07 -28.81 -1.51
CA CYS A 189 9.78 -27.66 -0.98
C CYS A 189 8.84 -26.46 -0.89
N THR A 190 8.72 -25.83 0.28
CA THR A 190 7.86 -24.65 0.44
C THR A 190 8.47 -23.38 -0.17
N TRP A 191 9.74 -23.36 -0.56
CA TRP A 191 10.33 -22.23 -1.28
C TRP A 191 10.16 -22.39 -2.80
N CYS A 192 10.94 -23.27 -3.43
CA CYS A 192 10.94 -23.44 -4.87
C CYS A 192 9.77 -24.25 -5.45
N LYS A 193 8.89 -24.80 -4.60
CA LYS A 193 7.68 -25.56 -4.98
C LYS A 193 7.91 -26.87 -5.73
N VAL A 194 9.17 -27.27 -5.95
CA VAL A 194 9.48 -28.59 -6.49
C VAL A 194 8.99 -29.67 -5.53
N SER A 195 8.50 -30.76 -6.12
CA SER A 195 7.97 -31.91 -5.39
C SER A 195 8.60 -33.19 -5.92
N TYR A 196 8.91 -34.10 -5.02
CA TYR A 196 9.39 -35.44 -5.32
C TYR A 196 8.52 -36.46 -4.58
N HIS A 197 8.40 -37.67 -5.12
CA HIS A 197 7.90 -38.78 -4.29
C HIS A 197 8.87 -39.00 -3.13
N GLY A 198 8.37 -39.34 -1.94
CA GLY A 198 9.20 -39.62 -0.76
C GLY A 198 10.11 -40.86 -0.86
N LYS A 199 10.11 -41.55 -2.00
CA LYS A 199 10.95 -42.72 -2.28
C LYS A 199 12.32 -42.29 -2.81
N SER A 200 13.36 -43.05 -2.43
CA SER A 200 14.77 -42.80 -2.79
C SER A 200 15.04 -42.72 -4.30
N GLU A 201 14.24 -43.41 -5.13
CA GLU A 201 14.32 -43.38 -6.60
C GLU A 201 14.03 -41.99 -7.20
N CYS A 202 13.15 -41.22 -6.55
CA CYS A 202 12.76 -39.88 -7.01
C CYS A 202 13.48 -38.77 -6.23
N LEU A 203 13.67 -38.98 -4.92
CA LEU A 203 14.32 -38.04 -4.03
C LEU A 203 15.67 -38.62 -3.58
N THR A 204 16.71 -38.31 -4.34
CA THR A 204 18.08 -38.67 -3.98
C THR A 204 18.59 -37.79 -2.84
N GLN A 205 19.64 -38.22 -2.15
CA GLN A 205 20.30 -37.39 -1.13
C GLN A 205 20.83 -36.06 -1.71
N VAL A 206 21.23 -36.04 -2.97
CA VAL A 206 21.66 -34.83 -3.68
C VAL A 206 20.50 -33.84 -3.80
N HIS A 207 19.32 -34.30 -4.19
CA HIS A 207 18.13 -33.45 -4.26
C HIS A 207 17.70 -32.95 -2.87
N TYR A 208 17.79 -33.81 -1.85
CA TYR A 208 17.38 -33.46 -0.49
C TYR A 208 18.29 -32.42 0.16
N ASN A 209 19.61 -32.60 0.04
CA ASN A 209 20.63 -31.75 0.66
C ASN A 209 21.12 -30.59 -0.23
N GLY A 210 20.63 -30.51 -1.47
CA GLY A 210 21.01 -29.48 -2.42
C GLY A 210 20.56 -28.06 -2.03
N GLU A 211 20.98 -27.09 -2.83
CA GLU A 211 20.60 -25.69 -2.65
C GLU A 211 19.26 -25.39 -3.32
N CYS A 212 18.38 -24.71 -2.59
CA CYS A 212 17.09 -24.28 -3.08
C CYS A 212 17.24 -23.07 -4.00
N SER A 213 16.80 -23.24 -5.24
CA SER A 213 16.77 -22.17 -6.24
C SER A 213 15.72 -21.08 -6.00
N LEU A 214 14.91 -21.16 -4.94
CA LEU A 214 13.71 -20.34 -4.70
C LEU A 214 12.61 -20.44 -5.78
N GLY A 215 12.85 -21.20 -6.85
CA GLY A 215 11.89 -21.55 -7.88
C GLY A 215 11.55 -20.40 -8.82
N ARG A 216 10.37 -20.49 -9.45
CA ARG A 216 9.92 -19.59 -10.52
C ARG A 216 9.97 -18.10 -10.17
N HIS A 217 9.81 -17.74 -8.90
CA HIS A 217 9.74 -16.36 -8.45
C HIS A 217 11.00 -15.90 -7.71
N ALA A 218 12.13 -16.60 -7.90
CA ALA A 218 13.39 -16.33 -7.20
C ALA A 218 13.81 -14.85 -7.25
N ASN A 219 13.65 -14.20 -8.40
CA ASN A 219 14.04 -12.80 -8.60
C ASN A 219 13.21 -11.80 -7.77
N LEU A 220 11.99 -12.18 -7.39
CA LEU A 220 11.04 -11.37 -6.61
C LEU A 220 11.11 -11.65 -5.10
N ILE A 221 11.65 -12.81 -4.71
CA ILE A 221 11.71 -13.25 -3.32
C ILE A 221 12.88 -12.57 -2.62
N ILE A 222 12.61 -11.85 -1.53
CA ILE A 222 13.63 -11.40 -0.58
C ILE A 222 14.02 -12.60 0.29
N PRO A 223 15.24 -13.15 0.15
CA PRO A 223 15.63 -14.33 0.90
C PRO A 223 15.75 -14.04 2.41
N PRO A 224 15.52 -15.04 3.28
CA PRO A 224 15.75 -14.91 4.72
C PRO A 224 17.14 -14.37 5.08
N SER A 225 18.16 -14.66 4.27
CA SER A 225 19.52 -14.15 4.49
C SER A 225 19.66 -12.63 4.40
N TRP A 226 18.73 -11.95 3.72
CA TRP A 226 18.71 -10.49 3.61
C TRP A 226 18.09 -9.85 4.84
N ILE A 227 17.21 -10.55 5.56
CA ILE A 227 16.51 -10.02 6.72
C ILE A 227 17.27 -10.46 7.97
N VAL A 228 17.92 -9.53 8.64
CA VAL A 228 18.77 -9.81 9.80
C VAL A 228 18.12 -9.28 11.06
N LYS A 229 17.79 -10.17 12.00
CA LYS A 229 17.42 -9.79 13.37
C LYS A 229 18.70 -9.49 14.16
N ILE A 230 18.85 -8.28 14.66
CA ILE A 230 19.97 -7.86 15.51
C ILE A 230 19.69 -8.35 16.93
N ALA A 231 20.69 -8.95 17.59
CA ALA A 231 20.61 -9.28 19.02
C ALA A 231 20.55 -7.98 19.87
N ASP A 232 20.09 -8.10 21.12
CA ASP A 232 19.90 -7.01 22.10
C ASP A 232 20.85 -5.80 21.88
N PRO A 233 20.32 -4.56 21.76
CA PRO A 233 21.11 -3.34 21.64
C PRO A 233 22.25 -3.17 22.65
N ASN A 234 22.16 -3.82 23.83
CA ASN A 234 23.16 -3.81 24.90
C ASN A 234 24.21 -4.92 24.81
N SER A 235 24.11 -5.82 23.84
CA SER A 235 25.09 -6.87 23.58
C SER A 235 26.33 -6.31 22.85
N PHE A 236 27.37 -5.98 23.61
CA PHE A 236 28.67 -5.45 23.15
C PHE A 236 29.45 -6.34 22.15
N ARG A 237 28.89 -7.45 21.65
CA ARG A 237 29.63 -8.47 20.86
C ARG A 237 29.31 -8.54 19.38
N THR A 238 28.44 -7.69 18.82
CA THR A 238 28.18 -7.70 17.38
C THR A 238 28.89 -6.56 16.66
N SER A 239 30.01 -6.88 16.02
CA SER A 239 30.72 -6.01 15.05
C SER A 239 29.93 -5.77 13.76
N VAL A 240 28.65 -6.17 13.74
CA VAL A 240 27.65 -5.86 12.72
C VAL A 240 27.38 -4.36 12.79
N ARG A 241 28.35 -3.58 12.30
CA ARG A 241 28.36 -2.12 12.32
C ARG A 241 26.96 -1.61 12.01
N ARG A 242 26.39 -0.86 12.95
CA ARG A 242 25.23 0.02 12.78
C ARG A 242 25.63 1.12 11.79
N SER A 243 25.82 0.72 10.53
CA SER A 243 26.36 1.59 9.48
C SER A 243 25.33 2.69 9.19
N PRO A 244 25.74 3.96 9.13
CA PRO A 244 24.90 5.07 8.64
C PRO A 244 24.37 4.83 7.22
N SER A 245 24.95 3.88 6.47
CA SER A 245 24.50 3.44 5.15
C SER A 245 23.24 2.57 5.17
N ASN A 246 22.61 2.35 6.33
CA ASN A 246 21.36 1.63 6.46
C ASN A 246 20.18 2.57 6.17
N PRO A 247 19.30 2.26 5.19
CA PRO A 247 18.10 3.02 4.87
C PRO A 247 17.22 3.40 6.06
N ALA A 248 17.15 2.53 7.08
CA ALA A 248 16.36 2.75 8.28
C ALA A 248 16.99 3.80 9.23
N PHE A 249 18.29 4.08 9.11
CA PHE A 249 19.05 4.94 10.03
C PHE A 249 19.59 6.23 9.40
N ALA A 250 19.47 6.39 8.07
CA ALA A 250 19.81 7.64 7.38
C ALA A 250 18.84 8.81 7.70
N LEU A 251 17.83 8.57 8.54
CA LEU A 251 16.77 9.52 8.94
C LEU A 251 17.24 10.62 9.92
N SER A 252 18.54 10.95 10.00
CA SER A 252 19.02 12.08 10.82
C SER A 252 20.08 12.98 10.14
N LEU A 253 20.52 12.69 8.91
CA LEU A 253 21.67 13.41 8.32
C LEU A 253 21.36 14.40 7.19
N ARG A 254 20.10 14.78 6.96
CA ARG A 254 19.81 15.94 6.09
C ARG A 254 18.81 16.88 6.75
N LYS A 255 19.30 18.06 7.14
CA LYS A 255 18.45 19.24 7.35
C LYS A 255 17.74 19.56 6.01
N PRO A 256 16.48 20.02 6.01
CA PRO A 256 15.98 20.79 4.88
C PRO A 256 16.86 22.04 4.71
N PRO A 257 17.02 22.58 3.49
CA PRO A 257 17.78 23.81 3.31
C PRO A 257 17.09 24.94 4.07
N MET A 258 17.71 25.44 5.15
CA MET A 258 17.29 26.67 5.79
C MET A 258 17.82 27.85 4.97
N LEU A 259 16.90 28.67 4.49
CA LEU A 259 17.18 30.03 4.04
C LEU A 259 17.26 30.96 5.25
N MET A 260 18.24 31.85 5.16
CA MET A 260 18.37 33.17 5.79
C MET A 260 18.60 33.28 7.30
N ARG A 261 19.68 34.01 7.54
CA ARG A 261 20.31 34.44 8.78
C ARG A 261 19.77 35.83 9.06
N THR A 262 19.25 36.09 10.26
CA THR A 262 19.08 37.48 10.69
C THR A 262 19.49 37.64 12.14
N LEU A 263 20.27 38.68 12.35
CA LEU A 263 20.94 39.11 13.56
C LEU A 263 19.91 39.59 14.59
N ALA A 264 20.22 39.32 15.86
CA ALA A 264 19.53 39.90 17.00
C ALA A 264 19.71 41.43 17.02
N CYS A 265 18.63 42.15 17.29
CA CYS A 265 18.70 43.46 17.94
C CYS A 265 17.70 43.47 19.10
N SER A 266 18.23 43.92 20.21
CA SER A 266 17.70 44.03 21.57
C SER A 266 16.69 45.15 21.76
N SER A 267 15.73 44.97 22.67
CA SER A 267 15.37 45.97 23.68
C SER A 267 14.41 45.40 24.73
N GLU A 268 14.60 45.87 25.95
CA GLU A 268 14.03 45.50 27.24
C GLU A 268 12.56 45.92 27.43
N SER A 269 11.84 45.28 28.35
CA SER A 269 11.34 45.95 29.58
C SER A 269 10.52 45.02 30.49
N LEU A 270 10.75 45.20 31.79
CA LEU A 270 10.13 44.61 32.99
C LEU A 270 8.58 44.65 32.98
N VAL A 271 7.86 43.80 33.73
CA VAL A 271 7.41 44.04 35.14
C VAL A 271 7.16 42.73 35.92
N LYS A 272 7.58 42.73 37.20
CA LYS A 272 7.37 41.74 38.27
C LYS A 272 6.16 42.11 39.14
N THR A 273 5.49 41.12 39.75
CA THR A 273 4.92 41.06 41.15
C THR A 273 4.19 39.70 41.35
N SER A 274 4.72 38.70 42.09
CA SER A 274 4.61 38.36 43.54
C SER A 274 3.22 37.83 43.99
N ALA A 275 3.04 36.50 44.16
CA ALA A 275 3.02 35.67 45.41
C ALA A 275 1.60 35.60 46.07
N LEU A 276 0.97 34.52 46.57
CA LEU A 276 1.29 33.25 47.31
C LEU A 276 0.30 32.12 46.85
N SER A 277 0.66 30.86 46.58
CA SER A 277 1.00 29.69 47.46
C SER A 277 -0.17 28.88 48.04
N THR A 278 -0.51 27.72 47.43
CA THR A 278 -0.82 26.44 48.13
C THR A 278 -0.77 25.21 47.19
N SER A 279 0.28 24.41 47.41
CA SER A 279 0.51 22.96 47.29
C SER A 279 -0.48 22.03 46.53
N ALA A 280 0.01 21.34 45.49
CA ALA A 280 -0.11 19.87 45.30
C ALA A 280 0.66 19.34 44.07
N LEU A 281 1.55 18.36 44.32
CA LEU A 281 2.09 17.33 43.41
C LEU A 281 2.92 17.76 42.17
N SER A 282 4.23 17.82 42.35
CA SER A 282 5.24 18.01 41.30
C SER A 282 5.60 16.72 40.56
N LEU A 283 5.35 16.70 39.25
CA LEU A 283 6.01 15.82 38.27
C LEU A 283 7.52 16.15 38.18
N PRO A 284 8.40 15.19 37.82
CA PRO A 284 9.82 15.47 37.64
C PRO A 284 10.07 16.43 36.48
N THR A 285 10.68 17.56 36.78
CA THR A 285 11.26 18.51 35.84
C THR A 285 12.32 17.81 35.00
N THR A 286 12.07 17.61 33.71
CA THR A 286 13.13 17.27 32.74
C THR A 286 13.53 18.53 31.99
N PRO A 287 14.84 18.73 31.72
CA PRO A 287 15.34 19.99 31.17
C PRO A 287 14.80 20.21 29.75
N VAL A 288 14.33 21.43 29.52
CA VAL A 288 14.01 21.99 28.21
C VAL A 288 15.27 21.92 27.34
N GLY A 289 15.33 20.90 26.48
CA GLY A 289 16.50 20.67 25.62
C GLY A 289 16.56 19.34 24.86
N ALA A 290 15.48 18.55 24.80
CA ALA A 290 15.48 17.28 24.07
C ALA A 290 14.66 17.38 22.76
N ARG A 291 15.34 17.23 21.63
CA ARG A 291 14.77 17.08 20.28
C ARG A 291 13.77 15.91 20.22
N PRO A 292 12.59 16.07 19.60
CA PRO A 292 11.74 14.93 19.26
C PRO A 292 12.27 14.26 17.98
N GLY A 293 13.21 13.34 18.14
CA GLY A 293 13.69 12.53 17.03
C GLY A 293 14.98 11.81 17.39
N SER A 294 14.90 10.52 17.76
CA SER A 294 15.98 9.51 17.64
C SER A 294 15.74 8.22 18.43
N ALA A 295 14.69 8.06 19.26
CA ALA A 295 14.56 6.85 20.09
C ALA A 295 13.96 5.64 19.33
N ALA A 296 12.78 5.79 18.72
CA ALA A 296 12.01 4.65 18.19
C ALA A 296 12.68 3.86 17.04
N THR A 297 13.60 4.45 16.28
CA THR A 297 14.34 3.74 15.21
C THR A 297 15.65 3.09 15.70
N ARG A 298 16.16 3.46 16.89
CA ARG A 298 17.35 2.82 17.48
C ARG A 298 17.07 1.44 18.03
N ASP A 299 15.82 1.17 18.40
CA ASP A 299 15.39 -0.06 19.08
C ASP A 299 14.68 -1.05 18.16
N PHE A 300 14.60 -0.77 16.84
CA PHE A 300 13.98 -1.70 15.90
C PHE A 300 14.88 -2.93 15.64
N PRO A 301 14.40 -4.17 15.87
CA PRO A 301 15.27 -5.35 15.97
C PRO A 301 15.69 -5.94 14.62
N PHE A 302 15.26 -5.40 13.48
CA PHE A 302 15.58 -5.97 12.16
C PHE A 302 16.28 -4.97 11.23
N VAL A 303 17.14 -5.50 10.36
CA VAL A 303 17.80 -4.75 9.29
C VAL A 303 17.80 -5.56 8.01
N ILE A 304 17.56 -4.87 6.89
CA ILE A 304 17.64 -5.47 5.56
C ILE A 304 19.04 -5.26 4.99
N LYS A 305 19.73 -6.35 4.66
CA LYS A 305 21.10 -6.39 4.10
C LYS A 305 21.12 -7.18 2.80
N PRO A 306 20.83 -6.53 1.65
CA PRO A 306 20.97 -7.17 0.34
C PRO A 306 22.38 -7.69 0.11
N ASN A 307 22.51 -8.85 -0.54
CA ASN A 307 23.82 -9.39 -0.90
C ASN A 307 24.47 -8.51 -1.99
N PRO A 308 25.66 -7.93 -1.76
CA PRO A 308 26.33 -7.07 -2.73
C PRO A 308 26.58 -7.74 -4.08
N LYS A 309 26.78 -9.06 -4.11
CA LYS A 309 27.04 -9.83 -5.32
C LYS A 309 25.82 -10.02 -6.22
N CYS A 310 24.61 -9.80 -5.69
CA CYS A 310 23.34 -10.04 -6.41
C CYS A 310 22.65 -8.73 -6.83
N LYS A 311 23.31 -7.58 -6.67
CA LYS A 311 22.71 -6.24 -6.84
C LYS A 311 22.20 -5.95 -8.26
N SER A 312 22.77 -6.56 -9.30
CA SER A 312 22.46 -6.22 -10.70
C SER A 312 21.41 -7.10 -11.38
N SER A 313 21.09 -8.28 -10.84
CA SER A 313 20.22 -9.27 -11.52
C SER A 313 18.88 -9.54 -10.84
N LEU A 314 18.69 -9.08 -9.60
CA LEU A 314 17.47 -9.33 -8.83
C LEU A 314 16.50 -8.16 -8.93
N CYS A 315 15.21 -8.48 -8.73
CA CYS A 315 14.11 -7.54 -8.77
C CYS A 315 13.22 -7.70 -7.53
N PRO A 316 13.72 -7.38 -6.32
CA PRO A 316 13.01 -7.67 -5.07
C PRO A 316 11.61 -7.04 -5.05
N LEU A 317 10.61 -7.77 -4.57
CA LEU A 317 9.22 -7.30 -4.53
C LEU A 317 8.73 -7.10 -3.09
N VAL A 318 8.13 -5.94 -2.84
CA VAL A 318 7.35 -5.65 -1.63
C VAL A 318 5.88 -5.56 -2.00
N VAL A 319 5.01 -6.25 -1.27
CA VAL A 319 3.57 -6.29 -1.55
C VAL A 319 2.82 -5.61 -0.42
N PHE A 320 2.06 -4.56 -0.71
CA PHE A 320 1.13 -3.92 0.22
C PHE A 320 -0.29 -4.35 -0.12
N ILE A 321 -1.05 -4.80 0.88
CA ILE A 321 -2.39 -5.36 0.69
C ILE A 321 -3.37 -4.64 1.60
N ASN A 322 -4.41 -4.08 1.00
CA ASN A 322 -5.61 -3.67 1.72
C ASN A 322 -6.53 -4.90 1.87
N PRO A 323 -6.69 -5.47 3.07
CA PRO A 323 -7.38 -6.73 3.25
C PRO A 323 -8.90 -6.65 3.01
N LYS A 324 -9.49 -5.47 3.22
CA LYS A 324 -10.91 -5.19 3.03
C LYS A 324 -11.28 -4.94 1.57
N ALA A 325 -10.29 -4.68 0.72
CA ALA A 325 -10.51 -4.35 -0.68
C ALA A 325 -11.12 -5.52 -1.48
N GLY A 326 -11.98 -5.18 -2.45
CA GLY A 326 -12.58 -6.12 -3.39
C GLY A 326 -13.60 -7.10 -2.77
N GLY A 327 -14.29 -6.74 -1.69
CA GLY A 327 -15.19 -7.66 -0.99
C GLY A 327 -14.41 -8.73 -0.22
N ASN A 328 -13.42 -8.29 0.57
CA ASN A 328 -12.53 -9.14 1.38
C ASN A 328 -11.65 -10.12 0.59
N GLN A 329 -11.39 -9.84 -0.70
CA GLN A 329 -10.43 -10.60 -1.50
C GLN A 329 -8.99 -10.39 -1.01
N GLY A 330 -8.68 -9.22 -0.42
CA GLY A 330 -7.36 -8.88 0.10
C GLY A 330 -6.85 -9.87 1.15
N GLY A 331 -7.69 -10.30 2.10
CA GLY A 331 -7.31 -11.29 3.11
C GLY A 331 -6.96 -12.67 2.53
N LYS A 332 -7.67 -13.11 1.48
CA LYS A 332 -7.32 -14.36 0.76
C LYS A 332 -6.00 -14.21 0.01
N LEU A 333 -5.80 -13.07 -0.65
CA LEU A 333 -4.57 -12.76 -1.38
C LEU A 333 -3.35 -12.70 -0.48
N LEU A 334 -3.47 -12.10 0.71
CA LEU A 334 -2.42 -12.08 1.73
C LEU A 334 -1.82 -13.47 1.97
N ARG A 335 -2.69 -14.45 2.24
CA ARG A 335 -2.29 -15.85 2.51
C ARG A 335 -1.71 -16.55 1.28
N LYS A 336 -2.13 -16.15 0.07
CA LYS A 336 -1.56 -16.67 -1.18
C LYS A 336 -0.17 -16.08 -1.44
N PHE A 337 0.04 -14.79 -1.20
CA PHE A 337 1.35 -14.14 -1.33
C PHE A 337 2.34 -14.64 -0.27
N GLN A 338 1.93 -14.80 0.99
CA GLN A 338 2.77 -15.39 2.06
C GLN A 338 3.22 -16.83 1.75
N TRP A 339 2.50 -17.54 0.88
CA TRP A 339 2.89 -18.84 0.36
C TRP A 339 3.91 -18.73 -0.77
N LEU A 340 3.69 -17.84 -1.73
CA LEU A 340 4.53 -17.69 -2.92
C LEU A 340 5.85 -16.98 -2.63
N LEU A 341 5.83 -16.02 -1.71
CA LEU A 341 6.91 -15.08 -1.41
C LEU A 341 7.36 -15.21 0.05
N ASN A 342 8.39 -14.47 0.47
CA ASN A 342 8.73 -14.37 1.88
C ASN A 342 7.62 -13.61 2.63
N PRO A 343 6.99 -14.15 3.69
CA PRO A 343 5.94 -13.44 4.44
C PRO A 343 6.34 -12.04 4.91
N ARG A 344 7.62 -11.80 5.18
CA ARG A 344 8.15 -10.50 5.65
C ARG A 344 8.28 -9.43 4.56
N GLN A 345 7.97 -9.76 3.32
CA GLN A 345 7.83 -8.77 2.25
C GLN A 345 6.36 -8.45 1.93
N ILE A 346 5.43 -9.01 2.70
CA ILE A 346 3.98 -8.81 2.55
C ILE A 346 3.47 -7.98 3.71
N PHE A 347 2.93 -6.80 3.43
CA PHE A 347 2.47 -5.82 4.40
C PHE A 347 0.94 -5.68 4.34
N CYS A 348 0.28 -5.97 5.47
CA CYS A 348 -1.12 -5.66 5.67
C CYS A 348 -1.28 -4.19 6.05
N LEU A 349 -2.03 -3.43 5.25
CA LEU A 349 -2.18 -1.99 5.46
C LEU A 349 -3.05 -1.62 6.67
N ASP A 350 -3.94 -2.52 7.09
CA ASP A 350 -4.82 -2.29 8.24
C ASP A 350 -4.07 -2.25 9.59
N GLU A 351 -2.89 -2.86 9.69
CA GLU A 351 -2.16 -2.93 10.96
C GLU A 351 -1.20 -1.75 11.16
N ASN A 352 -0.27 -1.54 10.22
CA ASN A 352 0.85 -0.60 10.40
C ASN A 352 0.94 0.44 9.28
N GLY A 353 -0.06 0.49 8.40
CA GLY A 353 0.00 1.27 7.17
C GLY A 353 1.22 0.90 6.31
N PRO A 354 1.66 1.81 5.43
CA PRO A 354 2.75 1.52 4.48
C PRO A 354 4.15 1.84 5.01
N LEU A 355 4.27 2.62 6.09
CA LEU A 355 5.52 3.25 6.48
C LEU A 355 6.62 2.23 6.82
N LEU A 356 6.30 1.21 7.63
CA LEU A 356 7.28 0.21 8.04
C LEU A 356 7.91 -0.51 6.83
N GLY A 357 7.07 -0.97 5.89
CA GLY A 357 7.55 -1.66 4.69
C GLY A 357 8.39 -0.77 3.79
N LEU A 358 7.97 0.48 3.58
CA LEU A 358 8.71 1.45 2.76
C LEU A 358 10.04 1.84 3.41
N GLN A 359 10.09 2.00 4.74
CA GLN A 359 11.33 2.32 5.46
C GLN A 359 12.35 1.18 5.40
N LEU A 360 11.89 -0.08 5.50
CA LEU A 360 12.75 -1.25 5.46
C LEU A 360 13.28 -1.56 4.07
N TYR A 361 12.42 -1.48 3.06
CA TYR A 361 12.72 -2.03 1.73
C TYR A 361 12.83 -0.97 0.63
N GLY A 362 12.29 0.23 0.82
CA GLY A 362 12.14 1.24 -0.23
C GLY A 362 13.44 1.78 -0.83
N ARG A 363 14.59 1.55 -0.17
CA ARG A 363 15.93 1.95 -0.67
C ARG A 363 16.77 0.76 -1.16
N ILE A 364 16.17 -0.43 -1.27
CA ILE A 364 16.86 -1.57 -1.84
C ILE A 364 17.00 -1.36 -3.36
N PRO A 365 18.17 -1.62 -3.95
CA PRO A 365 18.35 -1.51 -5.39
C PRO A 365 17.34 -2.38 -6.16
N ASN A 366 16.78 -1.84 -7.24
CA ASN A 366 15.82 -2.50 -8.12
C ASN A 366 14.55 -3.02 -7.42
N VAL A 367 14.21 -2.50 -6.24
CA VAL A 367 12.98 -2.90 -5.54
C VAL A 367 11.75 -2.45 -6.32
N ARG A 368 10.78 -3.35 -6.45
CA ARG A 368 9.45 -3.09 -7.00
C ARG A 368 8.41 -3.20 -5.90
N ILE A 369 7.33 -2.45 -6.05
CA ILE A 369 6.19 -2.44 -5.14
C ILE A 369 4.96 -2.96 -5.89
N LEU A 370 4.19 -3.85 -5.27
CA LEU A 370 2.87 -4.25 -5.73
C LEU A 370 1.82 -3.81 -4.70
N VAL A 371 0.83 -3.04 -5.14
CA VAL A 371 -0.26 -2.56 -4.29
C VAL A 371 -1.54 -3.29 -4.64
N CYS A 372 -2.07 -4.08 -3.71
CA CYS A 372 -3.32 -4.80 -3.84
C CYS A 372 -4.45 -3.98 -3.19
N GLY A 373 -5.20 -3.25 -4.01
CA GLY A 373 -6.19 -2.27 -3.55
C GLY A 373 -6.88 -1.53 -4.70
N GLY A 374 -7.70 -0.54 -4.37
CA GLY A 374 -8.27 0.41 -5.33
C GLY A 374 -7.43 1.68 -5.45
N ASP A 375 -7.89 2.66 -6.23
CA ASP A 375 -7.14 3.90 -6.50
C ASP A 375 -6.72 4.65 -5.21
N GLY A 376 -7.59 4.70 -4.19
CA GLY A 376 -7.26 5.33 -2.90
C GLY A 376 -6.12 4.61 -2.14
N THR A 377 -6.04 3.29 -2.23
CA THR A 377 -4.94 2.52 -1.62
C THR A 377 -3.64 2.81 -2.35
N VAL A 378 -3.66 2.86 -3.69
CA VAL A 378 -2.48 3.24 -4.49
C VAL A 378 -2.03 4.66 -4.13
N GLY A 379 -2.96 5.61 -4.04
CA GLY A 379 -2.66 6.99 -3.65
C GLY A 379 -1.99 7.09 -2.28
N TRP A 380 -2.45 6.31 -1.28
CA TRP A 380 -1.84 6.29 0.04
C TRP A 380 -0.38 5.82 0.02
N ILE A 381 -0.07 4.77 -0.75
CA ILE A 381 1.32 4.31 -0.93
C ILE A 381 2.17 5.37 -1.61
N LEU A 382 1.69 5.99 -2.68
CA LEU A 382 2.44 7.02 -3.42
C LEU A 382 2.75 8.24 -2.52
N SER A 383 1.78 8.71 -1.74
CA SER A 383 2.00 9.80 -0.77
C SER A 383 2.97 9.42 0.34
N ALA A 384 2.99 8.14 0.77
CA ALA A 384 3.96 7.66 1.75
C ALA A 384 5.39 7.57 1.17
N ILE A 385 5.52 7.23 -0.12
CA ILE A 385 6.80 7.28 -0.85
C ILE A 385 7.33 8.72 -0.89
N ASP A 386 6.48 9.70 -1.24
CA ASP A 386 6.87 11.13 -1.25
C ASP A 386 7.36 11.58 0.12
N SER A 387 6.58 11.27 1.16
CA SER A 387 6.85 11.67 2.54
C SER A 387 8.19 11.13 3.06
N LEU A 388 8.63 9.98 2.55
CA LEU A 388 9.91 9.36 2.90
C LEU A 388 11.08 9.86 2.05
N GLY A 389 10.82 10.62 0.99
CA GLY A 389 11.84 11.12 0.06
C GLY A 389 12.73 10.01 -0.50
N LEU A 390 12.12 8.91 -0.94
CA LEU A 390 12.87 7.77 -1.48
C LEU A 390 13.60 8.15 -2.78
N ASP A 391 14.87 7.78 -2.88
CA ASP A 391 15.72 8.01 -4.04
C ASP A 391 16.68 6.81 -4.20
N PRO A 392 16.65 6.07 -5.33
CA PRO A 392 15.72 6.22 -6.45
C PRO A 392 14.28 5.83 -6.07
N LEU A 393 13.31 6.33 -6.83
CA LEU A 393 11.89 6.09 -6.61
C LEU A 393 11.50 4.67 -7.06
N PRO A 394 10.94 3.82 -6.16
CA PRO A 394 10.62 2.44 -6.50
C PRO A 394 9.39 2.36 -7.44
N PRO A 395 9.42 1.55 -8.51
CA PRO A 395 8.27 1.33 -9.36
C PRO A 395 7.10 0.66 -8.64
N VAL A 396 5.88 1.11 -8.90
CA VAL A 396 4.63 0.65 -8.27
C VAL A 396 3.72 -0.01 -9.31
N ALA A 397 3.43 -1.29 -9.14
CA ALA A 397 2.41 -2.05 -9.84
C ALA A 397 1.11 -2.07 -9.04
N VAL A 398 -0.03 -2.25 -9.71
CA VAL A 398 -1.34 -2.29 -9.09
C VAL A 398 -1.99 -3.65 -9.33
N LEU A 399 -2.41 -4.33 -8.27
CA LEU A 399 -3.38 -5.42 -8.35
C LEU A 399 -4.75 -4.85 -7.99
N PRO A 400 -5.63 -4.61 -8.98
CA PRO A 400 -6.85 -3.84 -8.78
C PRO A 400 -7.89 -4.61 -7.96
N LEU A 401 -8.09 -4.19 -6.71
CA LEU A 401 -9.10 -4.72 -5.80
C LEU A 401 -10.16 -3.65 -5.52
N GLY A 402 -11.39 -3.90 -5.97
CA GLY A 402 -12.52 -2.97 -5.78
C GLY A 402 -13.18 -2.57 -7.10
N THR A 403 -13.96 -1.49 -7.07
CA THR A 403 -14.79 -1.04 -8.20
C THR A 403 -14.13 0.09 -9.01
N GLY A 404 -13.56 1.09 -8.31
CA GLY A 404 -12.82 2.22 -8.89
C GLY A 404 -11.33 1.89 -9.01
N ASN A 405 -10.94 1.44 -10.21
CA ASN A 405 -9.58 0.98 -10.54
C ASN A 405 -9.08 1.72 -11.80
N ASP A 406 -9.22 3.04 -11.87
CA ASP A 406 -8.91 3.82 -13.06
C ASP A 406 -7.43 3.85 -13.39
N LEU A 407 -6.56 3.92 -12.36
CA LEU A 407 -5.12 3.83 -12.56
C LEU A 407 -4.75 2.46 -13.13
N ALA A 408 -5.28 1.38 -12.55
CA ALA A 408 -4.99 0.03 -13.03
C ALA A 408 -5.42 -0.20 -14.49
N ARG A 409 -6.60 0.30 -14.88
CA ARG A 409 -7.07 0.21 -16.29
C ARG A 409 -6.18 1.01 -17.24
N THR A 410 -5.79 2.21 -16.83
CA THR A 410 -4.89 3.09 -17.62
C THR A 410 -3.52 2.44 -17.83
N LEU A 411 -3.05 1.69 -16.84
CA LEU A 411 -1.74 1.04 -16.82
C LEU A 411 -1.77 -0.41 -17.31
N HIS A 412 -2.92 -0.86 -17.78
CA HIS A 412 -3.17 -2.19 -18.34
C HIS A 412 -3.13 -3.37 -17.35
N TRP A 413 -3.07 -3.12 -16.03
CA TRP A 413 -3.24 -4.14 -14.97
C TRP A 413 -4.66 -4.72 -14.86
N GLY A 414 -5.57 -4.25 -15.71
CA GLY A 414 -6.92 -4.77 -15.84
C GLY A 414 -7.97 -4.02 -15.01
N PRO A 415 -9.26 -4.37 -15.22
CA PRO A 415 -10.39 -3.68 -14.59
C PRO A 415 -10.65 -4.12 -13.14
N GLY A 416 -9.99 -5.18 -12.68
CA GLY A 416 -10.10 -5.71 -11.32
C GLY A 416 -9.85 -7.21 -11.28
N TYR A 417 -9.19 -7.68 -10.22
CA TYR A 417 -8.81 -9.08 -10.04
C TYR A 417 -10.01 -10.04 -10.01
N THR A 418 -9.91 -11.16 -10.72
CA THR A 418 -10.95 -12.21 -10.82
C THR A 418 -10.35 -13.60 -10.59
N ASP A 419 -9.58 -13.76 -9.51
CA ASP A 419 -8.90 -15.01 -9.16
C ASP A 419 -7.96 -15.58 -10.25
N GLU A 420 -7.41 -14.71 -11.08
CA GLU A 420 -6.38 -15.09 -12.04
C GLU A 420 -5.10 -15.59 -11.35
N SER A 421 -4.26 -16.30 -12.10
CA SER A 421 -3.05 -16.89 -11.54
C SER A 421 -2.09 -15.82 -11.02
N LEU A 422 -1.82 -15.85 -9.72
CA LEU A 422 -0.82 -14.97 -9.11
C LEU A 422 0.58 -15.20 -9.68
N ALA A 423 0.89 -16.39 -10.20
CA ALA A 423 2.16 -16.63 -10.88
C ALA A 423 2.29 -15.79 -12.17
N LYS A 424 1.18 -15.55 -12.88
CA LYS A 424 1.14 -14.65 -14.04
C LYS A 424 1.33 -13.21 -13.60
N ILE A 425 0.59 -12.76 -12.58
CA ILE A 425 0.72 -11.40 -12.02
C ILE A 425 2.17 -11.13 -11.57
N LEU A 426 2.78 -12.06 -10.83
CA LEU A 426 4.18 -11.91 -10.39
C LEU A 426 5.14 -11.83 -11.59
N SER A 427 4.91 -12.61 -12.65
CA SER A 427 5.72 -12.53 -13.88
C SER A 427 5.53 -11.17 -14.59
N SER A 428 4.30 -10.65 -14.62
CA SER A 428 4.01 -9.29 -15.12
C SER A 428 4.68 -8.20 -14.28
N VAL A 429 4.73 -8.35 -12.96
CA VAL A 429 5.41 -7.39 -12.06
C VAL A 429 6.92 -7.42 -12.29
N GLU A 430 7.50 -8.60 -12.50
CA GLU A 430 8.93 -8.75 -12.80
C GLU A 430 9.33 -8.09 -14.12
N GLY A 431 8.57 -8.36 -15.20
CA GLY A 431 8.83 -7.86 -16.54
C GLY A 431 8.17 -6.52 -16.89
N GLY A 432 7.39 -5.95 -15.97
CA GLY A 432 6.56 -4.77 -16.23
C GLY A 432 7.39 -3.56 -16.65
N ARG A 433 6.91 -2.83 -17.67
CA ARG A 433 7.60 -1.65 -18.20
C ARG A 433 7.39 -0.47 -17.25
N ILE A 434 8.47 0.22 -16.90
CA ILE A 434 8.40 1.42 -16.08
C ILE A 434 7.87 2.59 -16.92
N VAL A 435 6.90 3.32 -16.38
CA VAL A 435 6.34 4.55 -16.93
C VAL A 435 6.25 5.62 -15.85
N LEU A 436 6.39 6.88 -16.25
CA LEU A 436 6.23 8.00 -15.35
C LEU A 436 4.75 8.30 -15.12
N LEU A 437 4.42 8.71 -13.90
CA LEU A 437 3.09 9.20 -13.53
C LEU A 437 3.18 10.65 -13.06
N ASP A 438 2.40 11.49 -13.72
CA ASP A 438 2.13 12.84 -13.28
C ASP A 438 1.30 12.85 -12.02
N ARG A 439 1.62 13.78 -11.13
CA ARG A 439 0.89 13.97 -9.90
C ARG A 439 0.63 15.44 -9.69
N TRP A 440 -0.65 15.74 -9.57
CA TRP A 440 -1.17 17.10 -9.57
C TRP A 440 -1.27 17.57 -8.13
N ASN A 441 -0.55 18.62 -7.78
CA ASN A 441 -0.64 19.20 -6.44
C ASN A 441 -1.85 20.12 -6.36
N LEU A 442 -2.67 19.93 -5.33
CA LEU A 442 -3.88 20.70 -5.08
C LEU A 442 -3.68 21.61 -3.88
N ILE A 443 -3.80 22.91 -4.10
CA ILE A 443 -3.69 23.93 -3.05
C ILE A 443 -5.07 24.52 -2.84
N SER A 444 -5.69 24.21 -1.69
CA SER A 444 -6.98 24.78 -1.29
C SER A 444 -6.80 25.96 -0.34
N LYS A 445 -7.46 27.09 -0.59
CA LYS A 445 -7.56 28.22 0.34
C LYS A 445 -9.02 28.64 0.52
N PRO A 446 -9.50 28.92 1.74
CA PRO A 446 -10.79 29.57 1.92
C PRO A 446 -10.74 30.97 1.29
N LEU A 447 -11.89 31.42 0.78
CA LEU A 447 -12.05 32.80 0.35
C LEU A 447 -12.04 33.74 1.58
N PRO A 448 -11.40 34.92 1.51
CA PRO A 448 -11.48 35.92 2.59
C PRO A 448 -12.92 36.42 2.75
N TYR A 449 -13.42 36.47 3.99
CA TYR A 449 -14.79 36.92 4.33
C TYR A 449 -15.12 38.31 3.76
N ASP A 450 -14.14 39.22 3.68
CA ASP A 450 -14.35 40.62 3.28
C ASP A 450 -14.65 40.83 1.78
N LYS A 451 -14.66 39.76 0.97
CA LYS A 451 -14.92 39.82 -0.49
C LYS A 451 -16.20 39.11 -0.93
N VAL A 452 -17.02 38.68 0.01
CA VAL A 452 -18.20 37.85 -0.24
C VAL A 452 -19.44 38.60 0.28
N GLU A 453 -20.15 39.27 -0.62
CA GLU A 453 -21.52 39.75 -0.35
C GLU A 453 -22.47 38.55 -0.51
N LEU A 454 -22.80 37.85 0.58
CA LEU A 454 -23.79 36.76 0.57
C LEU A 454 -24.69 36.84 1.79
N ASP A 455 -25.98 36.56 1.57
CA ASP A 455 -27.06 36.61 2.56
C ASP A 455 -26.80 35.63 3.72
N GLU A 456 -26.77 36.16 4.95
CA GLU A 456 -26.50 35.43 6.20
C GLU A 456 -27.50 34.29 6.49
N GLU A 457 -28.62 34.22 5.75
CA GLU A 457 -29.71 33.25 5.94
C GLU A 457 -29.55 31.92 5.17
N SER A 458 -28.49 31.74 4.34
CA SER A 458 -28.34 30.48 3.61
C SER A 458 -27.91 29.31 4.51
N GLU A 459 -28.81 28.34 4.73
CA GLU A 459 -28.57 27.08 5.48
C GLU A 459 -27.30 26.31 5.07
N TYR A 460 -26.74 26.60 3.90
CA TYR A 460 -25.54 25.97 3.35
C TYR A 460 -24.22 26.46 3.96
N PHE A 461 -24.18 27.65 4.57
CA PHE A 461 -22.94 28.18 5.19
C PHE A 461 -22.61 27.46 6.51
N ASN A 462 -23.64 26.95 7.20
CA ASN A 462 -23.53 26.17 8.44
C ASN A 462 -23.67 24.66 8.17
N ALA A 463 -23.23 24.16 7.01
CA ALA A 463 -23.18 22.73 6.79
C ALA A 463 -22.23 22.12 7.84
N PRO A 464 -22.71 21.27 8.77
CA PRO A 464 -21.93 20.82 9.94
C PRO A 464 -20.66 20.02 9.57
N ASN A 465 -20.50 19.67 8.29
CA ASN A 465 -19.40 18.88 7.74
C ASN A 465 -18.47 19.66 6.80
N ALA A 466 -18.59 20.99 6.69
CA ALA A 466 -17.67 21.79 5.88
C ALA A 466 -16.27 21.80 6.52
N VAL A 467 -15.23 21.49 5.74
CA VAL A 467 -13.83 21.48 6.19
C VAL A 467 -13.00 22.50 5.41
N ASP A 468 -12.25 23.32 6.14
CA ASP A 468 -11.41 24.40 5.57
C ASP A 468 -10.22 23.91 4.74
N LYS A 469 -9.88 22.62 4.92
CA LYS A 469 -8.75 21.98 4.24
C LYS A 469 -9.20 20.70 3.59
N LEU A 470 -8.82 20.54 2.32
CA LEU A 470 -9.07 19.29 1.61
C LEU A 470 -8.32 18.11 2.26
N PRO A 471 -8.94 16.92 2.31
CA PRO A 471 -8.34 15.74 2.92
C PRO A 471 -7.13 15.22 2.13
N LEU A 472 -7.05 15.55 0.82
CA LEU A 472 -5.96 15.18 -0.07
C LEU A 472 -5.48 16.42 -0.83
N SER A 473 -4.16 16.60 -0.88
CA SER A 473 -3.50 17.68 -1.62
C SER A 473 -2.82 17.18 -2.91
N VAL A 474 -3.05 15.93 -3.31
CA VAL A 474 -2.45 15.34 -4.51
C VAL A 474 -3.48 14.52 -5.27
N ILE A 475 -3.58 14.77 -6.58
CA ILE A 475 -4.46 14.07 -7.51
C ILE A 475 -3.60 13.15 -8.41
N ASN A 476 -3.98 11.88 -8.47
CA ASN A 476 -3.28 10.87 -9.29
C ASN A 476 -4.06 10.54 -10.56
N ASN A 477 -5.39 10.54 -10.50
CA ASN A 477 -6.29 10.12 -11.57
C ASN A 477 -7.06 11.31 -12.15
N TYR A 478 -7.95 11.89 -11.36
CA TYR A 478 -8.79 13.01 -11.76
C TYR A 478 -9.34 13.74 -10.52
N PHE A 479 -9.80 14.97 -10.73
CA PHE A 479 -10.54 15.76 -9.76
C PHE A 479 -11.80 16.29 -10.45
N SER A 480 -12.95 16.19 -9.79
CA SER A 480 -14.25 16.55 -10.38
C SER A 480 -15.06 17.46 -9.48
N LEU A 481 -15.93 18.24 -10.12
CA LEU A 481 -16.93 19.11 -9.49
C LEU A 481 -18.28 18.85 -10.15
N GLY A 482 -19.35 19.02 -9.39
CA GLY A 482 -20.71 18.84 -9.87
C GLY A 482 -21.23 17.42 -9.74
N ALA A 483 -22.03 16.98 -10.70
CA ALA A 483 -22.79 15.74 -10.61
C ALA A 483 -21.93 14.48 -10.32
N ASP A 484 -20.72 14.41 -10.89
CA ASP A 484 -19.80 13.29 -10.61
C ASP A 484 -19.34 13.24 -9.15
N ALA A 485 -18.95 14.38 -8.59
CA ALA A 485 -18.51 14.48 -7.20
C ALA A 485 -19.66 14.16 -6.23
N ALA A 486 -20.87 14.62 -6.55
CA ALA A 486 -22.08 14.32 -5.79
C ALA A 486 -22.40 12.82 -5.78
N THR A 487 -22.39 12.17 -6.95
CA THR A 487 -22.59 10.72 -7.05
C THR A 487 -21.50 9.93 -6.32
N ALA A 488 -20.24 10.38 -6.39
CA ALA A 488 -19.14 9.75 -5.66
C ALA A 488 -19.29 9.88 -4.14
N LEU A 489 -19.79 11.02 -3.65
CA LEU A 489 -20.11 11.24 -2.24
C LEU A 489 -21.27 10.34 -1.79
N GLU A 490 -22.39 10.33 -2.51
CA GLU A 490 -23.55 9.49 -2.18
C GLU A 490 -23.18 7.99 -2.17
N PHE A 491 -22.37 7.54 -3.12
CA PHE A 491 -21.86 6.17 -3.12
C PHE A 491 -20.98 5.90 -1.89
N HIS A 492 -20.13 6.85 -1.52
CA HIS A 492 -19.24 6.71 -0.38
C HIS A 492 -20.04 6.58 0.92
N GLU A 493 -20.97 7.50 1.17
CA GLU A 493 -21.85 7.52 2.34
C GLU A 493 -22.73 6.27 2.40
N SER A 494 -23.32 5.87 1.27
CA SER A 494 -24.12 4.64 1.18
C SER A 494 -23.30 3.39 1.51
N ARG A 495 -22.03 3.35 1.06
CA ARG A 495 -21.11 2.25 1.33
C ARG A 495 -20.67 2.20 2.78
N GLU A 496 -20.48 3.35 3.42
CA GLU A 496 -20.17 3.42 4.84
C GLU A 496 -21.36 3.04 5.72
N ALA A 497 -22.56 3.47 5.36
CA ALA A 497 -23.78 3.11 6.06
C ALA A 497 -24.16 1.62 5.90
N ASN A 498 -23.88 1.01 4.75
CA ASN A 498 -24.33 -0.35 4.42
C ASN A 498 -23.23 -1.22 3.76
N PRO A 499 -22.09 -1.49 4.42
CA PRO A 499 -20.93 -2.14 3.80
C PRO A 499 -21.25 -3.50 3.15
N ASP A 500 -22.18 -4.27 3.73
CA ASP A 500 -22.58 -5.59 3.23
C ASP A 500 -23.25 -5.55 1.85
N ARG A 501 -23.92 -4.43 1.51
CA ARG A 501 -24.56 -4.25 0.19
C ARG A 501 -23.54 -3.98 -0.92
N PHE A 502 -22.32 -3.57 -0.57
CA PHE A 502 -21.28 -3.15 -1.52
C PHE A 502 -20.17 -4.19 -1.73
N ASN A 503 -20.47 -5.46 -1.50
CA ASN A 503 -19.55 -6.59 -1.67
C ASN A 503 -19.34 -7.04 -3.13
N SER A 504 -20.13 -6.53 -4.08
CA SER A 504 -20.10 -6.94 -5.49
C SER A 504 -19.76 -5.77 -6.41
N ARG A 505 -18.70 -5.93 -7.20
CA ARG A 505 -18.29 -4.92 -8.21
C ARG A 505 -19.39 -4.63 -9.23
N LEU A 506 -20.16 -5.64 -9.65
CA LEU A 506 -21.24 -5.43 -10.62
C LEU A 506 -22.36 -4.60 -10.01
N LYS A 507 -22.81 -4.94 -8.79
CA LYS A 507 -23.82 -4.17 -8.05
C LYS A 507 -23.35 -2.74 -7.81
N ASN A 508 -22.10 -2.57 -7.38
CA ASN A 508 -21.49 -1.26 -7.14
C ASN A 508 -21.50 -0.41 -8.42
N LYS A 509 -21.14 -1.00 -9.58
CA LYS A 509 -21.20 -0.31 -10.87
C LYS A 509 -22.62 0.06 -11.28
N MET A 510 -23.59 -0.82 -11.06
CA MET A 510 -25.00 -0.55 -11.35
C MET A 510 -25.56 0.58 -10.48
N PHE A 511 -25.21 0.60 -9.20
CA PHE A 511 -25.57 1.70 -8.30
C PHE A 511 -25.00 3.03 -8.82
N TYR A 512 -23.70 3.07 -9.14
CA TYR A 512 -23.06 4.25 -9.72
C TYR A 512 -23.71 4.71 -11.04
N ALA A 513 -24.16 3.77 -11.87
CA ALA A 513 -24.85 4.08 -13.11
C ALA A 513 -26.25 4.66 -12.87
N GLY A 514 -26.99 4.09 -11.92
CA GLY A 514 -28.34 4.51 -11.58
C GLY A 514 -28.36 5.92 -11.00
N VAL A 515 -27.58 6.14 -9.93
CA VAL A 515 -27.49 7.43 -9.25
C VAL A 515 -26.96 8.52 -10.19
N GLY A 516 -25.79 8.28 -10.80
CA GLY A 516 -25.19 9.26 -11.71
C GLY A 516 -26.03 9.54 -12.95
N GLY A 517 -26.73 8.54 -13.49
CA GLY A 517 -27.65 8.73 -14.61
C GLY A 517 -28.86 9.59 -14.24
N ILE A 518 -29.45 9.36 -13.07
CA ILE A 518 -30.59 10.12 -12.57
C ILE A 518 -30.20 11.59 -12.35
N ASP A 519 -29.05 11.87 -11.75
CA ASP A 519 -28.61 13.25 -11.49
C ASP A 519 -28.33 14.04 -12.76
N LEU A 520 -27.76 13.40 -13.78
CA LEU A 520 -27.59 14.03 -15.09
C LEU A 520 -28.95 14.32 -15.76
N ILE A 521 -29.94 13.45 -15.60
CA ILE A 521 -31.31 13.64 -16.16
C ILE A 521 -32.07 14.72 -15.39
N ARG A 522 -31.98 14.74 -14.05
CA ARG A 522 -32.62 15.75 -13.19
C ARG A 522 -32.05 17.15 -13.37
N ARG A 523 -30.86 17.26 -14.00
CA ARG A 523 -30.16 18.52 -14.26
C ARG A 523 -29.92 19.36 -12.99
N SER A 524 -29.72 18.70 -11.86
CA SER A 524 -29.52 19.34 -10.55
C SER A 524 -28.31 20.28 -10.52
N TRP A 525 -27.40 20.16 -11.49
CA TRP A 525 -26.14 20.90 -11.60
C TRP A 525 -26.07 21.83 -12.83
N LYS A 526 -27.22 22.17 -13.44
CA LYS A 526 -27.29 23.02 -14.65
C LYS A 526 -26.78 24.46 -14.47
N ASP A 527 -26.74 24.94 -13.22
CA ASP A 527 -26.32 26.29 -12.85
C ASP A 527 -24.89 26.29 -12.28
N LEU A 528 -24.19 25.15 -12.27
CA LEU A 528 -22.82 25.02 -11.75
C LEU A 528 -21.86 26.07 -12.36
N SER A 529 -22.01 26.35 -13.66
CA SER A 529 -21.19 27.34 -14.36
C SER A 529 -21.36 28.77 -13.87
N ASP A 530 -22.46 29.07 -13.17
CA ASP A 530 -22.75 30.42 -12.70
C ASP A 530 -21.98 30.75 -11.42
N TYR A 531 -21.58 29.71 -10.68
CA TYR A 531 -20.82 29.79 -9.43
C TYR A 531 -19.32 29.52 -9.61
N VAL A 532 -18.89 29.10 -10.81
CA VAL A 532 -17.49 28.72 -11.06
C VAL A 532 -16.81 29.76 -11.91
N THR A 533 -15.65 30.23 -11.43
CA THR A 533 -14.65 30.89 -12.28
C THR A 533 -13.44 29.99 -12.45
N LEU A 534 -12.95 29.91 -13.69
CA LEU A 534 -11.88 29.01 -14.08
C LEU A 534 -10.87 29.75 -14.95
N VAL A 535 -9.63 29.80 -14.49
CA VAL A 535 -8.48 30.29 -15.26
C VAL A 535 -7.51 29.13 -15.45
N CYS A 536 -7.13 28.87 -16.70
CA CYS A 536 -6.14 27.83 -17.05
C CYS A 536 -4.99 28.48 -17.83
N ASP A 537 -3.76 28.34 -17.33
CA ASP A 537 -2.56 28.98 -17.90
C ASP A 537 -2.78 30.46 -18.21
N ASP A 538 -3.31 31.20 -17.24
CA ASP A 538 -3.68 32.62 -17.33
C ASP A 538 -4.78 32.95 -18.37
N VAL A 539 -5.43 31.93 -18.94
CA VAL A 539 -6.57 32.10 -19.85
C VAL A 539 -7.87 31.86 -19.10
N ASP A 540 -8.69 32.89 -18.98
CA ASP A 540 -10.04 32.78 -18.41
C ASP A 540 -10.94 31.90 -19.31
N GLN A 541 -11.47 30.83 -18.72
CA GLN A 541 -12.39 29.87 -19.32
C GLN A 541 -13.84 30.06 -18.84
N SER A 542 -14.10 31.02 -17.96
CA SER A 542 -15.40 31.19 -17.28
C SER A 542 -16.54 31.47 -18.26
N ALA A 543 -16.31 32.33 -19.26
CA ALA A 543 -17.30 32.60 -20.31
C ALA A 543 -17.69 31.34 -21.08
N LYS A 544 -16.70 30.49 -21.40
CA LYS A 544 -16.91 29.22 -22.08
C LYS A 544 -17.64 28.21 -21.20
N LEU A 545 -17.38 28.18 -19.90
CA LEU A 545 -18.15 27.37 -18.96
C LEU A 545 -19.62 27.80 -18.92
N LYS A 546 -19.89 29.12 -18.85
CA LYS A 546 -21.26 29.68 -18.86
C LYS A 546 -22.00 29.40 -20.16
N GLU A 547 -21.32 29.44 -21.30
CA GLU A 547 -21.90 29.07 -22.60
C GLU A 547 -22.28 27.58 -22.65
N LEU A 548 -21.38 26.71 -22.19
CA LEU A 548 -21.56 25.26 -22.28
C LEU A 548 -22.50 24.69 -21.22
N ARG A 549 -22.67 25.39 -20.09
CA ARG A 549 -23.47 24.98 -18.92
C ARG A 549 -23.22 23.52 -18.51
N PRO A 550 -21.96 23.10 -18.29
CA PRO A 550 -21.66 21.73 -17.92
C PRO A 550 -22.19 21.42 -16.52
N HIS A 551 -22.67 20.19 -16.33
CA HIS A 551 -23.06 19.66 -15.02
C HIS A 551 -21.87 19.05 -14.28
N VAL A 552 -20.77 18.78 -15.00
CA VAL A 552 -19.53 18.22 -14.46
C VAL A 552 -18.34 18.98 -15.02
N ILE A 553 -17.47 19.46 -14.16
CA ILE A 553 -16.14 19.96 -14.52
C ILE A 553 -15.11 18.93 -14.05
N LEU A 554 -14.29 18.44 -14.98
CA LEU A 554 -13.39 17.31 -14.74
C LEU A 554 -11.95 17.67 -15.12
N PHE A 555 -11.06 17.72 -14.12
CA PHE A 555 -9.62 17.79 -14.31
C PHE A 555 -9.07 16.38 -14.41
N LEU A 556 -8.53 16.02 -15.57
CA LEU A 556 -8.22 14.64 -15.90
C LEU A 556 -6.72 14.45 -16.16
N ASN A 557 -6.05 13.72 -15.25
CA ASN A 557 -4.61 13.41 -15.34
C ASN A 557 -4.32 12.12 -16.13
N ILE A 558 -5.25 11.16 -16.12
CA ILE A 558 -5.12 9.91 -16.87
C ILE A 558 -5.78 10.01 -18.26
N PRO A 559 -5.37 9.20 -19.27
CA PRO A 559 -5.94 9.26 -20.61
C PRO A 559 -7.46 9.01 -20.65
N ARG A 560 -7.98 8.24 -19.69
CA ARG A 560 -9.39 7.82 -19.63
C ARG A 560 -9.85 7.74 -18.18
N TRP A 561 -11.03 8.29 -17.90
CA TRP A 561 -11.75 8.15 -16.64
C TRP A 561 -12.87 7.11 -16.79
N THR A 562 -12.96 6.11 -15.91
CA THR A 562 -13.91 4.99 -16.05
C THR A 562 -14.31 4.34 -14.72
N VAL A 563 -15.03 5.04 -13.85
CA VAL A 563 -15.68 4.37 -12.70
C VAL A 563 -17.07 3.82 -13.05
N SER A 564 -17.75 4.37 -14.04
CA SER A 564 -19.18 4.13 -14.19
C SER A 564 -19.57 3.66 -15.59
N PRO A 565 -20.64 2.84 -15.74
CA PRO A 565 -21.39 2.70 -16.99
C PRO A 565 -21.86 4.04 -17.59
N VAL A 566 -21.68 5.16 -16.87
CA VAL A 566 -21.67 6.55 -17.40
C VAL A 566 -20.57 6.78 -18.48
N ALA A 567 -19.82 5.74 -18.88
CA ALA A 567 -19.33 5.62 -20.26
C ALA A 567 -20.43 5.76 -21.35
N PHE A 568 -21.71 5.77 -20.95
CA PHE A 568 -22.86 6.24 -21.73
C PHE A 568 -22.96 7.77 -21.87
N VAL A 569 -22.00 8.52 -21.37
CA VAL A 569 -21.83 9.90 -21.78
C VAL A 569 -21.02 9.86 -23.07
N PRO A 570 -21.63 10.09 -24.25
CA PRO A 570 -20.91 10.06 -25.50
C PRO A 570 -19.68 10.97 -25.40
N ARG A 571 -18.60 10.65 -26.11
CA ARG A 571 -17.34 11.42 -26.18
C ARG A 571 -17.53 12.94 -26.44
N LYS A 572 -18.75 13.37 -26.78
CA LYS A 572 -19.24 14.74 -26.93
C LYS A 572 -20.56 14.94 -26.16
N SER A 573 -20.55 14.76 -24.85
CA SER A 573 -21.69 15.20 -24.04
C SER A 573 -21.53 16.66 -23.70
N LYS A 574 -22.58 17.44 -23.97
CA LYS A 574 -22.65 18.85 -23.61
C LYS A 574 -22.60 19.07 -22.09
N TYR A 575 -22.84 18.02 -21.29
CA TYR A 575 -22.93 18.11 -19.83
C TYR A 575 -21.60 17.93 -19.08
N ILE A 576 -20.50 17.56 -19.76
CA ILE A 576 -19.20 17.37 -19.11
C ILE A 576 -18.14 18.24 -19.78
N TYR A 577 -17.51 19.11 -19.00
CA TYR A 577 -16.35 19.89 -19.41
C TYR A 577 -15.06 19.25 -18.90
N VAL A 578 -14.23 18.76 -19.81
CA VAL A 578 -12.98 18.06 -19.47
C VAL A 578 -11.77 18.96 -19.70
N ILE A 579 -10.99 19.16 -18.64
CA ILE A 579 -9.75 19.92 -18.63
C ILE A 579 -8.61 18.90 -18.63
N ARG A 580 -7.79 18.96 -19.69
CA ARG A 580 -6.58 18.14 -19.81
C ARG A 580 -5.36 19.07 -19.89
N PRO A 581 -4.22 18.68 -19.29
CA PRO A 581 -2.98 19.44 -19.45
C PRO A 581 -2.55 19.55 -20.92
N SER A 582 -2.84 18.56 -21.75
CA SER A 582 -2.52 18.60 -23.18
C SER A 582 -3.33 19.63 -23.99
N SER A 583 -4.37 20.22 -23.41
CA SER A 583 -5.26 21.17 -24.11
C SER A 583 -4.77 22.62 -24.07
N PHE A 584 -3.67 22.93 -23.35
CA PHE A 584 -3.21 24.30 -23.12
C PHE A 584 -1.77 24.53 -23.63
N ARG A 585 -1.44 25.80 -23.91
CA ARG A 585 -0.32 26.24 -24.77
C ARG A 585 1.06 25.87 -24.21
N ASN A 586 1.20 25.74 -22.90
CA ASN A 586 2.45 25.37 -22.26
C ASN A 586 2.49 23.85 -22.08
N HIS A 587 3.00 23.15 -23.10
CA HIS A 587 3.21 21.70 -23.11
C HIS A 587 4.21 21.25 -22.02
N GLY A 588 3.84 21.33 -20.74
CA GLY A 588 4.70 20.87 -19.65
C GLY A 588 4.20 21.14 -18.24
N GLU A 589 3.42 22.20 -18.02
CA GLU A 589 2.88 22.61 -16.72
C GLU A 589 1.53 23.29 -16.96
N LEU A 590 0.43 22.66 -16.51
CA LEU A 590 -0.89 23.30 -16.47
C LEU A 590 -1.08 23.90 -15.07
N MET A 591 -1.25 25.21 -15.03
CA MET A 591 -1.70 25.94 -13.85
C MET A 591 -3.19 26.22 -13.97
N ALA A 592 -3.99 25.59 -13.12
CA ALA A 592 -5.42 25.87 -13.05
C ALA A 592 -5.76 26.59 -11.75
N HIS A 593 -6.41 27.74 -11.86
CA HIS A 593 -7.02 28.47 -10.76
C HIS A 593 -8.53 28.34 -10.89
N LEU A 594 -9.13 27.67 -9.92
CA LEU A 594 -10.56 27.53 -9.79
C LEU A 594 -11.02 28.31 -8.55
N GLN A 595 -12.07 29.10 -8.70
CA GLN A 595 -12.78 29.72 -7.59
C GLN A 595 -14.25 29.34 -7.69
N LEU A 596 -14.77 28.85 -6.55
CA LEU A 596 -16.14 28.40 -6.32
C LEU A 596 -16.88 29.37 -5.42
#